data_AF-A0A1Z9Q5G2-F1
#
_entry.id   AF-A0A1Z9Q5G2-F1
#
_cell.length_a   1.000
_cell.length_b   1.000
_cell.length_c   1.000
_cell.angle_alpha   90.00
_cell.angle_beta   90.00
_cell.angle_gamma   90.00
#
_symmetry.space_group_name_H-M   'P 1'
#
loop_
_entity.id
_entity.type
_entity.pdbx_description
1 polymer ?
#
loop_
_entity_poly.entity_id
_entity_poly.type
_entity_poly.pdbx_seq_one_letter_code
_entity_poly.pdbx_strand_id
1 'polypeptide(L)' 'MTGLNVPSRGELIHLQLQAMLREHSFPANELFYLGEETVEGIKDHYYLIGGLHTVPARLIEDLEGIETDD' A
#
# COMPACT_ATOMS: atom_id res chain seq x y z
N MET A 1 -23.50 -2.15 -20.11
CA MET A 1 -23.42 -1.78 -18.68
C MET A 1 -22.03 -2.14 -18.20
N THR A 2 -21.10 -1.18 -18.15
CA THR A 2 -19.78 -1.40 -17.53
C THR A 2 -20.02 -1.50 -16.04
N GLY A 3 -19.99 -2.73 -15.49
CA GLY A 3 -20.11 -2.95 -14.06
C GLY A 3 -19.04 -2.15 -13.34
N LEU A 4 -19.44 -1.45 -12.28
CA LEU A 4 -18.52 -0.71 -11.42
C LEU A 4 -17.50 -1.72 -10.87
N ASN A 5 -16.26 -1.69 -11.35
CA ASN A 5 -15.18 -2.54 -10.86
C ASN A 5 -14.76 -1.99 -9.49
N VAL A 6 -15.46 -2.38 -8.44
CA VAL A 6 -15.11 -1.99 -7.07
C VAL A 6 -13.78 -2.65 -6.74
N PRO A 7 -12.71 -1.89 -6.47
CA PRO A 7 -11.42 -2.46 -6.15
C PRO A 7 -11.52 -3.28 -4.85
N SER A 8 -10.71 -4.32 -4.73
CA SER A 8 -10.58 -5.04 -3.45
C SER A 8 -9.99 -4.10 -2.39
N ARG A 9 -10.16 -4.42 -1.10
CA ARG A 9 -9.54 -3.62 -0.03
C ARG A 9 -8.02 -3.48 -0.22
N GLY A 10 -7.33 -4.57 -0.57
CA GLY A 10 -5.88 -4.53 -0.83
C GLY A 10 -5.51 -3.62 -1.99
N GLU A 11 -6.32 -3.59 -3.05
CA GLU A 11 -6.15 -2.64 -4.16
C GLU A 11 -6.40 -1.19 -3.72
N LEU A 12 -7.42 -0.94 -2.89
CA LEU A 12 -7.68 0.40 -2.35
C LEU A 12 -6.50 0.91 -1.51
N ILE A 13 -5.96 0.05 -0.63
CA ILE A 13 -4.78 0.39 0.17
C ILE A 13 -3.56 0.62 -0.71
N HIS A 14 -3.33 -0.25 -1.71
CA HIS A 14 -2.26 -0.06 -2.67
C HIS A 14 -2.35 1.31 -3.36
N LEU A 15 -3.53 1.68 -3.86
CA LEU A 15 -3.77 2.96 -4.52
C LEU A 15 -3.53 4.15 -3.58
N GLN A 16 -3.96 4.04 -2.32
CA GLN A 16 -3.73 5.08 -1.32
C GLN A 16 -2.24 5.26 -1.00
N LEU A 17 -1.50 4.15 -0.79
CA LEU A 17 -0.04 4.20 -0.56
C LEU A 17 0.72 4.74 -1.77
N GLN A 18 0.32 4.39 -2.99
CA GLN A 18 0.92 4.94 -4.20
C GLN A 18 0.67 6.45 -4.34
N ALA A 19 -0.51 6.93 -3.95
CA ALA A 19 -0.78 8.36 -3.87
C ALA A 19 0.14 9.03 -2.83
N MET A 20 0.24 8.47 -1.62
CA MET A 20 1.13 8.99 -0.57
C MET A 20 2.60 9.04 -1.02
N LEU A 21 3.12 7.96 -1.63
CA LEU A 21 4.49 7.90 -2.14
C LEU A 21 4.76 8.87 -3.30
N ARG A 22 3.71 9.31 -4.01
CA ARG A 22 3.80 10.32 -5.06
C ARG A 22 3.80 11.73 -4.49
N GLU A 23 3.01 11.97 -3.45
CA GLU A 23 2.87 13.30 -2.82
C GLU A 23 3.99 13.59 -1.81
N HIS A 24 4.54 12.55 -1.20
CA HIS A 24 5.57 12.64 -0.17
C HIS A 24 6.77 11.76 -0.49
N SER A 25 7.98 12.27 -0.23
CA SER A 25 9.20 11.46 -0.27
C SER A 25 9.42 10.78 1.07
N PHE A 26 9.07 9.49 1.13
CA PHE A 26 9.38 8.65 2.28
C PHE A 26 10.80 8.07 2.14
N PRO A 27 11.61 8.07 3.20
CA PRO A 27 12.87 7.35 3.18
C PRO A 27 12.61 5.84 3.14
N ALA A 28 13.53 5.08 2.53
CA ALA A 28 13.35 3.65 2.31
C ALA A 28 13.25 2.81 3.62
N ASN A 29 13.66 3.38 4.75
CA ASN A 29 13.54 2.79 6.08
C ASN A 29 12.18 3.08 6.74
N GLU A 30 11.26 3.80 6.10
CA GLU A 30 9.94 4.10 6.62
C GLU A 30 8.86 3.39 5.80
N LEU A 31 8.84 3.66 4.49
CA LEU A 31 7.89 3.04 3.57
C LEU A 31 8.52 2.91 2.18
N PHE A 32 8.50 1.69 1.63
CA PHE A 32 9.01 1.43 0.28
C PHE A 32 8.15 0.40 -0.45
N TYR A 33 7.82 0.66 -1.71
CA TYR A 33 7.06 -0.29 -2.53
C TYR A 33 7.98 -1.37 -3.10
N LEU A 34 7.67 -2.65 -2.84
CA LEU A 34 8.49 -3.79 -3.24
C LEU A 34 8.08 -4.42 -4.57
N GLY A 35 6.89 -4.09 -5.08
CA GLY A 35 6.32 -4.69 -6.28
C GLY A 35 5.09 -5.54 -5.99
N GLU A 36 4.71 -6.34 -6.98
CA GLU A 36 3.56 -7.24 -6.92
C GLU A 36 4.02 -8.70 -7.06
N GLU A 37 3.36 -9.59 -6.35
CA GLU A 37 3.59 -11.04 -6.45
C GLU A 37 2.26 -11.79 -6.41
N THR A 38 2.19 -12.90 -7.14
CA THR A 38 1.04 -13.80 -7.11
C THR A 38 1.35 -14.99 -6.22
N VAL A 39 0.68 -15.07 -5.07
CA VAL A 39 0.81 -16.17 -4.10
C VAL A 39 -0.48 -16.98 -4.10
N GLU A 40 -0.38 -18.29 -4.34
CA GLU A 40 -1.53 -19.21 -4.41
C GLU A 40 -2.62 -18.76 -5.40
N GLY A 41 -2.23 -18.10 -6.49
CA GLY A 41 -3.14 -17.59 -7.52
C GLY A 41 -3.79 -16.25 -7.20
N ILE A 42 -3.45 -15.63 -6.06
CA ILE A 42 -3.93 -14.31 -5.66
C ILE A 42 -2.79 -13.30 -5.86
N LYS A 43 -3.03 -12.29 -6.70
CA LYS A 43 -2.11 -11.18 -6.96
C LYS A 43 -2.20 -10.16 -5.82
N ASP A 44 -1.07 -9.81 -5.22
CA ASP A 44 -0.98 -8.83 -4.13
C ASP A 44 0.20 -7.88 -4.31
N HIS A 45 0.07 -6.68 -3.75
CA HIS A 45 1.11 -5.66 -3.72
C HIS A 45 1.85 -5.69 -2.39
N TYR A 46 3.18 -5.55 -2.39
CA TYR A 46 3.99 -5.64 -1.18
C TYR A 46 4.70 -4.33 -0.86
N TYR A 47 4.81 -4.04 0.43
CA TYR A 47 5.47 -2.86 0.96
C TYR A 47 6.47 -3.26 2.05
N LEU A 48 7.61 -2.58 2.09
CA LEU A 48 8.53 -2.60 3.21
C LEU A 48 8.13 -1.47 4.16
N ILE A 49 7.76 -1.83 5.38
CA ILE A 49 7.35 -0.91 6.43
C ILE A 49 8.44 -0.89 7.52
N GLY A 50 8.87 0.31 7.91
CA GLY A 50 9.91 0.50 8.92
C GLY A 50 11.28 -0.08 8.54
N GLY A 51 11.53 -0.32 7.25
CA GLY A 51 12.76 -0.94 6.76
C GLY A 51 12.95 -2.42 7.15
N LEU A 52 11.95 -3.03 7.78
CA LEU A 52 12.07 -4.35 8.42
C LEU A 52 10.98 -5.33 7.98
N HIS A 53 9.74 -4.86 7.83
CA HIS A 53 8.59 -5.73 7.63
C HIS A 53 8.11 -5.69 6.19
N THR A 54 8.17 -6.82 5.50
CA THR A 54 7.51 -7.02 4.21
C THR A 54 6.06 -7.40 4.45
N VAL A 55 5.14 -6.50 4.09
CA VAL A 55 3.70 -6.65 4.36
C VAL A 55 2.92 -6.56 3.05
N PRO A 56 2.05 -7.53 2.72
CA PRO A 56 1.14 -7.40 1.59
C PRO A 56 0.03 -6.39 1.88
N ALA A 57 -0.36 -5.60 0.88
CA ALA A 57 -1.33 -4.52 0.98
C ALA A 57 -2.68 -4.99 1.53
N ARG A 58 -3.13 -6.21 1.19
CA ARG A 58 -4.36 -6.79 1.75
C ARG A 58 -4.37 -6.94 3.28
N LEU A 59 -3.19 -7.03 3.92
CA LEU A 59 -3.06 -7.19 5.38
C LEU A 59 -2.84 -5.86 6.11
N ILE A 60 -2.64 -4.76 5.38
CA ILE A 60 -2.58 -3.43 5.97
C ILE A 60 -4.01 -3.02 6.29
N GLU A 61 -4.30 -2.81 7.57
CA GLU A 61 -5.67 -2.60 8.00
C GLU A 61 -6.13 -1.15 7.84
N ASP A 62 -5.27 -0.22 8.21
CA ASP A 62 -5.53 1.21 8.14
C ASP A 62 -4.22 1.98 7.97
N LEU A 63 -4.32 3.22 7.47
CA LEU A 63 -3.20 4.13 7.25
C LEU A 63 -3.48 5.41 8.04
N GLU A 64 -3.03 5.42 9.28
CA GLU A 64 -3.10 6.61 10.12
C GLU A 64 -2.00 7.59 9.69
N GLY A 65 -2.41 8.71 9.10
CA GLY A 65 -1.53 9.85 8.90
C GLY A 65 -1.32 10.58 10.22
N ILE A 66 -0.06 10.72 10.66
CA ILE A 66 0.27 11.65 11.73
C ILE A 66 0.15 13.08 11.18
N GLU A 67 -0.94 13.76 11.51
CA GLU A 67 -1.05 15.20 11.30
C GLU A 67 -0.02 15.89 12.19
N THR A 68 1.10 16.34 11.61
CA THR A 68 1.99 17.28 12.31
C THR A 68 1.33 18.65 12.25
N ASP A 69 0.66 19.03 13.33
CA ASP A 69 0.17 20.39 13.59
C ASP A 69 1.40 21.33 13.63
N ASP A 70 1.50 22.24 12.64
CA ASP A 70 2.47 23.34 12.59
C ASP A 70 1.84 24.63 13.16
#